data_AF-C5K6Y1-F1
#
_entry.id   AF-C5K6Y1-F1
#
_cell.length_a   1.000
_cell.length_b   1.000
_cell.length_c   1.000
_cell.angle_alpha   90.00
_cell.angle_beta   90.00
_cell.angle_gamma   90.00
#
_symmetry.space_group_name_H-M   'P 1'
#
loop_
_entity.id
_entity.type
_entity.pdbx_description
1 polymer ?
#
loop_
_entity_poly.entity_id
_entity_poly.type
_entity_poly.pdbx_seq_one_letter_code
_entity_poly.pdbx_strand_id
1 'polypeptide(L)'
;MPLPVTNASSCPPPHVRLLNDAEFAQCLLNVDYVMWLASEGYFQDEAFLNYLKYLEYLRQPSYFHLLVYPSAMDMIRILQCPSVRQQLLKEPTAARAVLQEQLWCAWGLRKEEELNQNDEVDEEMLRSEIIQ
;
A
#
# COMPACT_ATOMS: atom_id res chain seq x y z
N MET A 1 -0.28 -6.44 -23.74
CA MET A 1 -1.39 -6.09 -24.66
C MET A 1 -1.89 -4.70 -24.28
N PRO A 2 -1.99 -3.73 -25.20
CA PRO A 2 -2.71 -2.50 -24.92
C PRO A 2 -4.22 -2.78 -25.07
N LEU A 3 -5.00 -2.31 -24.11
CA LEU A 3 -6.46 -2.43 -24.09
C LEU A 3 -7.11 -1.60 -25.23
N PRO A 4 -8.30 -1.99 -25.71
CA PRO A 4 -8.95 -1.32 -26.83
C PRO A 4 -9.42 0.08 -26.42
N VAL A 5 -9.08 1.06 -27.25
CA VAL A 5 -9.49 2.47 -27.13
C VAL A 5 -10.99 2.58 -27.38
N THR A 6 -11.77 2.70 -26.30
CA THR A 6 -13.18 3.10 -26.35
C THR A 6 -13.29 4.59 -26.02
N ASN A 7 -13.95 5.34 -26.91
CA ASN A 7 -14.33 6.77 -26.85
C ASN A 7 -13.56 7.70 -25.89
N ALA A 8 -12.79 8.62 -26.47
CA ALA A 8 -11.93 9.60 -25.80
C ALA A 8 -12.62 10.57 -24.81
N SER A 9 -13.94 10.55 -24.67
CA SER A 9 -14.72 11.44 -23.80
C SER A 9 -14.97 10.91 -22.37
N SER A 10 -14.63 9.65 -22.08
CA SER A 10 -14.77 9.06 -20.73
C SER A 10 -13.44 8.80 -20.02
N CYS A 11 -12.31 9.11 -20.64
CA CYS A 11 -10.99 8.90 -20.04
C CYS A 11 -10.62 10.13 -19.20
N PRO A 12 -10.52 10.01 -17.86
CA PRO A 12 -10.11 11.12 -17.04
C PRO A 12 -8.70 11.60 -17.45
N PRO A 13 -8.40 12.90 -17.27
CA PRO A 13 -7.08 13.44 -17.57
C PRO A 13 -5.96 12.62 -16.90
N PRO A 14 -4.74 12.57 -17.47
CA PRO A 14 -3.65 11.74 -16.94
C PRO A 14 -3.36 11.99 -15.45
N HIS A 15 -3.44 13.24 -15.00
CA HIS A 15 -3.23 13.60 -13.59
C HIS A 15 -4.36 13.12 -12.67
N VAL A 16 -5.60 13.11 -13.14
CA VAL A 16 -6.76 12.60 -12.37
C VAL A 16 -6.67 11.09 -12.25
N ARG A 17 -6.27 10.40 -13.32
CA ARG A 17 -6.05 8.95 -13.26
C ARG A 17 -4.97 8.59 -12.25
N LEU A 18 -3.85 9.32 -12.26
CA LEU A 18 -2.77 9.12 -11.29
C LEU A 18 -3.23 9.34 -9.85
N LEU A 19 -4.03 10.39 -9.61
CA LEU A 19 -4.60 10.64 -8.29
C LEU A 19 -5.56 9.53 -7.86
N ASN A 20 -6.45 9.08 -8.74
CA ASN A 20 -7.37 7.98 -8.48
C ASN A 20 -6.63 6.66 -8.17
N ASP A 21 -5.56 6.36 -8.90
CA ASP A 21 -4.72 5.19 -8.64
C ASP A 21 -4.09 5.27 -7.23
N ALA A 22 -3.61 6.45 -6.83
CA ALA A 22 -3.02 6.69 -5.52
C ALA A 22 -4.07 6.66 -4.38
N GLU A 23 -5.25 7.24 -4.58
CA GLU A 23 -6.37 7.17 -3.64
C GLU A 23 -6.83 5.72 -3.46
N PHE A 24 -6.98 4.98 -4.56
CA PHE A 24 -7.33 3.56 -4.51
C PHE A 24 -6.30 2.74 -3.73
N ALA A 25 -5.01 2.95 -3.97
CA ALA A 25 -3.95 2.29 -3.22
C ALA A 25 -4.06 2.57 -1.70
N GLN A 26 -4.40 3.81 -1.32
CA GLN A 26 -4.60 4.19 0.07
C GLN A 26 -5.88 3.58 0.66
N CYS A 27 -6.95 3.43 -0.12
CA CYS A 27 -8.17 2.74 0.32
C CYS A 27 -7.94 1.27 0.67
N LEU A 28 -6.91 0.61 0.12
CA LEU A 28 -6.56 -0.77 0.48
C LEU A 28 -6.07 -0.90 1.93
N LEU A 29 -5.68 0.19 2.59
CA LEU A 29 -5.36 0.17 4.02
C LEU A 29 -6.61 -0.05 4.89
N ASN A 30 -7.80 0.20 4.37
CA ASN A 30 -9.02 -0.15 5.05
C ASN A 30 -9.28 -1.65 4.89
N VAL A 31 -9.08 -2.40 5.97
CA VAL A 31 -9.27 -3.85 6.00
C VAL A 31 -10.69 -4.24 5.60
N ASP A 32 -11.71 -3.50 6.01
CA ASP A 32 -13.10 -3.82 5.66
C ASP A 32 -13.36 -3.69 4.15
N TYR A 33 -12.69 -2.75 3.48
CA TYR A 33 -12.77 -2.63 2.03
C TYR A 33 -12.11 -3.82 1.33
N VAL A 34 -10.95 -4.27 1.81
CA VAL A 34 -10.28 -5.48 1.31
C VAL A 34 -11.15 -6.72 1.52
N MET A 35 -11.81 -6.83 2.68
CA MET A 35 -12.75 -7.91 2.95
C MET A 35 -13.93 -7.90 1.98
N TRP A 36 -14.48 -6.72 1.68
CA TRP A 36 -15.54 -6.57 0.68
C TRP A 36 -15.06 -6.96 -0.73
N LEU A 37 -13.86 -6.55 -1.14
CA LEU A 37 -13.26 -6.97 -2.40
C LEU A 37 -13.09 -8.49 -2.48
N ALA A 38 -12.78 -9.14 -1.36
CA ALA A 38 -12.68 -10.59 -1.30
C ALA A 38 -14.04 -11.29 -1.43
N SER A 39 -15.10 -10.75 -0.81
CA SER A 39 -16.45 -11.30 -0.95
C SER A 39 -17.00 -11.19 -2.37
N GLU A 40 -16.69 -10.11 -3.08
CA GLU A 40 -17.09 -9.92 -4.48
C GLU A 40 -16.25 -10.74 -5.48
N GLY A 41 -15.20 -11.41 -5.01
CA GLY A 41 -14.39 -12.31 -5.85
C GLY A 41 -13.34 -11.62 -6.71
N TYR A 42 -13.01 -10.34 -6.48
CA TYR A 42 -12.00 -9.62 -7.28
C TYR A 42 -10.62 -10.27 -7.22
N PHE A 43 -10.25 -10.95 -6.13
CA PHE A 43 -8.95 -11.63 -6.00
C PHE A 43 -8.83 -12.93 -6.82
N GLN A 44 -9.93 -13.40 -7.43
CA GLN A 44 -9.94 -14.53 -8.35
C GLN A 44 -9.73 -14.10 -9.81
N ASP A 45 -10.03 -12.84 -10.13
CA ASP A 45 -9.86 -12.30 -11.49
C ASP A 45 -8.39 -11.92 -11.75
N GLU A 46 -7.83 -12.49 -12.82
CA GLU A 46 -6.47 -12.20 -13.27
C GLU A 46 -6.29 -10.74 -13.71
N ALA A 47 -7.34 -10.11 -14.24
CA ALA A 47 -7.29 -8.70 -14.64
C ALA A 47 -7.04 -7.79 -13.43
N PHE A 48 -7.70 -8.07 -12.29
CA PHE A 48 -7.50 -7.33 -11.05
C PHE A 48 -6.09 -7.54 -10.47
N LEU A 49 -5.57 -8.76 -10.51
CA LEU A 49 -4.20 -9.04 -10.07
C LEU A 49 -3.16 -8.31 -10.92
N ASN A 50 -3.38 -8.22 -12.23
CA ASN A 50 -2.54 -7.44 -13.13
C ASN A 50 -2.65 -5.93 -12.85
N TYR A 51 -3.82 -5.46 -12.41
CA TYR A 51 -3.99 -4.08 -11.96
C TYR A 51 -3.21 -3.80 -10.66
N LEU A 52 -3.22 -4.71 -9.69
CA LEU A 52 -2.39 -4.57 -8.48
C LEU A 52 -0.89 -4.51 -8.80
N LYS A 53 -0.42 -5.31 -9.78
CA LYS A 53 0.96 -5.21 -10.28
C LYS A 53 1.24 -3.89 -10.97
N TYR A 54 0.27 -3.38 -11.73
CA TYR A 54 0.39 -2.07 -12.36
C TYR A 54 0.64 -1.01 -11.29
N LEU A 55 -0.13 -0.96 -10.20
CA LEU A 55 0.00 0.01 -9.11
C LEU A 55 1.39 0.06 -8.43
N GLU A 56 2.26 -0.93 -8.63
CA GLU A 56 3.65 -0.87 -8.14
C GLU A 56 4.46 0.28 -8.75
N TYR A 57 4.03 0.88 -9.86
CA TYR A 57 4.67 2.08 -10.41
C TYR A 57 4.72 3.24 -9.39
N LEU A 58 3.76 3.31 -8.46
CA LEU A 58 3.68 4.31 -7.39
C LEU A 58 4.86 4.20 -6.40
N ARG A 59 5.58 3.08 -6.38
CA ARG A 59 6.80 2.89 -5.56
C ARG A 59 7.98 3.71 -6.08
N GLN A 60 7.96 4.14 -7.35
CA GLN A 60 9.04 4.97 -7.88
C GLN A 60 9.08 6.32 -7.15
N PRO A 61 10.27 6.85 -6.82
CA PRO A 61 10.39 8.09 -6.05
C PRO A 61 9.71 9.29 -6.73
N SER A 62 9.62 9.26 -8.07
CA SER A 62 8.91 10.26 -8.87
C SER A 62 7.41 10.34 -8.58
N TYR A 63 6.78 9.28 -8.07
CA TYR A 63 5.33 9.22 -7.79
C TYR A 63 5.02 8.99 -6.31
N PHE A 64 6.00 8.53 -5.53
CA PHE A 64 5.83 8.19 -4.12
C PHE A 64 5.32 9.36 -3.27
N HIS A 65 5.65 10.59 -3.65
CA HIS A 65 5.20 11.82 -2.98
C HIS A 65 3.67 12.02 -2.99
N LEU A 66 2.93 11.29 -3.83
CA LEU A 66 1.47 11.33 -3.90
C LEU A 66 0.79 10.47 -2.83
N LEU A 67 1.55 9.58 -2.18
CA LEU A 67 1.04 8.70 -1.13
C LEU A 67 1.19 9.38 0.22
N VAL A 68 0.06 9.63 0.90
CA VAL A 68 0.07 10.10 2.29
C VAL A 68 0.50 8.96 3.22
N TYR A 69 0.09 7.73 2.90
CA TYR A 69 0.36 6.54 3.70
C TYR A 69 1.32 5.60 2.96
N PRO A 70 2.62 5.55 3.33
CA PRO A 70 3.60 4.70 2.65
C PRO A 70 3.28 3.21 2.81
N SER A 71 2.61 2.82 3.91
CA SER A 71 2.18 1.44 4.18
C SER A 71 1.20 0.88 3.14
N ALA A 72 0.59 1.72 2.30
CA ALA A 72 -0.27 1.26 1.20
C ALA A 72 0.50 0.32 0.25
N MET A 73 1.79 0.59 0.03
CA MET A 73 2.64 -0.24 -0.83
C MET A 73 2.93 -1.62 -0.20
N ASP A 74 3.01 -1.70 1.12
CA ASP A 74 3.19 -2.97 1.83
C ASP A 74 1.91 -3.81 1.77
N MET A 75 0.74 -3.17 1.91
CA MET A 75 -0.55 -3.84 1.74
C MET A 75 -0.69 -4.45 0.33
N ILE A 76 -0.32 -3.71 -0.71
CA ILE A 76 -0.33 -4.23 -2.09
C ILE A 76 0.56 -5.49 -2.21
N ARG A 77 1.72 -5.51 -1.55
CA ARG A 77 2.62 -6.67 -1.53
C ARG A 77 2.01 -7.88 -0.82
N ILE A 78 1.35 -7.66 0.33
CA ILE A 78 0.65 -8.70 1.09
C ILE A 78 -0.48 -9.31 0.24
N LEU A 79 -1.26 -8.49 -0.45
CA LEU A 79 -2.38 -8.94 -1.29
C LEU A 79 -1.93 -9.73 -2.53
N GLN A 80 -0.72 -9.49 -3.04
CA GLN A 80 -0.17 -10.28 -4.15
C GLN A 80 0.15 -11.73 -3.76
N CYS A 81 0.44 -12.00 -2.48
CA CYS A 81 0.73 -13.33 -1.99
C CYS A 81 -0.49 -14.26 -2.17
N PRO A 82 -0.37 -15.37 -2.93
CA PRO A 82 -1.49 -16.27 -3.19
C PRO A 82 -2.01 -16.94 -1.92
N SER A 83 -1.13 -17.22 -0.95
CA SER A 83 -1.51 -17.79 0.35
C SER A 83 -2.48 -16.88 1.11
N VAL A 84 -2.24 -15.57 1.10
CA VAL A 84 -3.10 -14.58 1.77
C VAL A 84 -4.45 -14.50 1.07
N ARG A 85 -4.48 -14.50 -0.27
CA ARG A 85 -5.72 -14.51 -1.04
C ARG A 85 -6.58 -15.74 -0.77
N GLN A 86 -5.95 -16.91 -0.65
CA GLN A 86 -6.67 -18.12 -0.27
C GLN A 86 -7.20 -18.05 1.16
N GLN A 87 -6.43 -17.47 2.09
CA GLN A 87 -6.85 -17.31 3.48
C GLN A 87 -8.01 -16.33 3.62
N LEU A 88 -8.01 -15.24 2.85
CA LEU A 88 -9.12 -14.27 2.79
C LEU A 88 -10.44 -14.92 2.39
N LEU A 89 -10.41 -15.89 1.47
CA LEU A 89 -11.59 -16.62 1.01
C LEU A 89 -12.04 -17.71 1.99
N LYS A 90 -11.08 -18.43 2.60
CA LYS A 90 -11.37 -19.56 3.50
C LYS A 90 -11.88 -19.11 4.87
N GLU A 91 -11.23 -18.10 5.45
CA GLU A 91 -11.48 -17.68 6.82
C GLU A 91 -11.42 -16.15 6.94
N PRO A 92 -12.49 -15.46 6.53
CA PRO A 92 -12.49 -14.00 6.43
C PRO A 92 -12.28 -13.30 7.78
N THR A 93 -12.80 -13.86 8.87
CA THR A 93 -12.65 -13.28 10.22
C THR A 93 -11.21 -13.33 10.72
N ALA A 94 -10.54 -14.48 10.55
CA ALA A 94 -9.14 -14.61 10.93
C ALA A 94 -8.22 -13.78 10.03
N ALA A 95 -8.48 -13.77 8.72
CA ALA A 95 -7.72 -12.95 7.78
C ALA A 95 -7.84 -11.44 8.09
N ARG A 96 -9.03 -10.95 8.48
CA ARG A 96 -9.22 -9.57 8.94
C ARG A 96 -8.33 -9.26 10.16
N ALA A 97 -8.34 -10.11 11.18
CA ALA A 97 -7.56 -9.89 12.39
C ALA A 97 -6.05 -9.85 12.09
N VAL A 98 -5.56 -10.78 11.27
CA VAL A 98 -4.15 -10.82 10.86
C VAL A 98 -3.78 -9.58 10.05
N LEU A 99 -4.58 -9.16 9.07
CA LEU A 99 -4.30 -7.96 8.28
C LEU A 99 -4.27 -6.69 9.15
N GLN A 100 -5.20 -6.58 10.09
CA GLN A 100 -5.24 -5.45 11.01
C GLN A 100 -4.02 -5.41 11.94
N GLU A 101 -3.59 -6.57 12.45
CA GLU A 101 -2.38 -6.69 13.25
C GLU A 101 -1.13 -6.36 12.43
N GLN A 102 -1.01 -6.86 11.20
CA GLN A 102 0.12 -6.56 10.32
C GLN A 102 0.21 -5.06 10.01
N LEU A 103 -0.92 -4.41 9.73
CA LEU A 103 -0.97 -2.95 9.55
C LEU A 103 -0.53 -2.21 10.82
N TRP A 104 -1.03 -2.62 11.98
CA TRP A 104 -0.70 -2.00 13.26
C TRP A 104 0.79 -2.15 13.59
N CYS A 105 1.34 -3.36 13.44
CA CYS A 105 2.76 -3.61 13.64
C CYS A 105 3.63 -2.83 12.67
N ALA A 106 3.25 -2.77 11.38
CA ALA A 106 3.99 -1.99 10.38
C ALA A 106 4.00 -0.48 10.71
N TRP A 107 2.93 0.03 11.29
CA TRP A 107 2.86 1.43 11.76
C TRP A 107 3.69 1.65 13.03
N GLY A 108 3.64 0.71 13.98
CA GLY A 108 4.41 0.78 15.23
C GLY A 108 5.92 0.72 15.00
N LEU A 109 6.39 -0.28 14.24
CA LEU A 109 7.80 -0.48 13.94
C LEU A 109 8.42 0.72 13.21
N ARG A 110 7.69 1.31 12.26
CA ARG A 110 8.16 2.51 11.55
C ARG A 110 8.38 3.69 12.50
N LYS A 111 7.49 3.88 13.49
CA LYS A 111 7.67 4.92 14.51
C LYS A 111 8.89 4.65 15.40
N GLU A 112 9.13 3.40 15.75
CA GLU A 112 10.31 3.01 16.54
C GLU A 112 11.62 3.24 15.77
N GLU A 113 11.65 2.95 14.47
CA GLU A 113 12.79 3.26 13.60
C GLU A 113 13.04 4.77 13.49
N GLU A 114 11.97 5.57 13.35
CA GLU A 114 12.06 7.04 13.33
C GLU A 114 12.57 7.61 14.65
N LEU A 115 12.14 7.06 15.79
CA LEU A 115 12.61 7.47 17.12
C LEU A 115 14.10 7.14 17.31
N ASN A 116 14.51 5.92 16.99
CA ASN A 116 15.92 5.51 17.11
C ASN A 116 16.84 6.34 16.20
N GLN A 117 16.40 6.70 14.99
CA GLN A 117 17.19 7.56 14.10
C GLN A 117 17.33 8.98 14.63
N ASN A 118 16.28 9.54 15.24
CA ASN A 118 16.37 10.87 15.86
C ASN A 118 17.26 10.86 17.11
N ASP A 119 17.16 9.80 17.94
CA ASP A 119 18.01 9.64 19.12
C ASP A 119 19.49 9.46 18.76
N GLU A 120 19.82 8.74 17.67
CA GLU A 120 21.20 8.61 17.16
C GLU A 120 21.75 9.93 16.62
N VAL A 121 20.93 10.70 15.89
CA VAL A 121 21.32 12.02 15.36
C VAL A 121 21.55 13.03 16.49
N ASP A 122 20.71 13.01 17.52
CA ASP A 122 20.87 13.87 18.70
C ASP A 122 22.12 13.48 19.52
N GLU A 123 22.42 12.19 19.69
CA GLU A 123 23.66 11.69 20.32
C GLU A 123 24.91 12.09 19.50
N GLU A 124 24.87 11.96 18.17
CA GLU A 124 26.00 12.32 17.29
C GLU A 124 26.24 13.84 17.26
N MET A 125 25.17 14.63 17.25
CA MET A 125 25.20 16.08 17.39
C MET A 125 25.83 16.51 18.72
N LEU A 126 25.38 15.95 19.85
CA LEU A 126 25.95 16.24 21.18
C LEU A 126 27.44 15.85 21.27
N ARG A 127 27.84 14.72 20.67
CA ARG A 127 29.26 14.31 20.62
C ARG A 127 30.13 15.27 19.82
N SER A 128 29.58 15.89 18.77
CA SER A 128 30.30 16.87 17.96
C SER A 128 30.51 18.22 18.68
N GLU A 129 29.56 18.63 19.52
CA GLU A 129 29.64 19.87 20.31
C GLU A 129 30.64 19.78 21.48
N ILE A 130 30.83 18.60 22.07
CA ILE A 130 31.75 18.38 23.20
C ILE A 130 33.23 18.42 22.77
N ILE A 131 33.53 18.25 21.47
CA ILE A 131 34.90 18.18 20.93
C ILE A 131 35.40 19.55 20.41
N GLN A 132 34.59 20.62 20.47
CA GLN A 132 35.01 22.01 20.21
C GLN A 132 35.39 22.75 21.50
#